data_AF-A0A2J0JH46-F1
#
_entry.id   AF-A0A2J0JH46-F1
#
_cell.length_a   1.000
_cell.length_b   1.000
_cell.length_c   1.000
_cell.angle_alpha   90.00
_cell.angle_beta   90.00
_cell.angle_gamma   90.00
#
_symmetry.space_group_name_H-M   'P 1'
#
loop_
_entity.id
_entity.type
_entity.pdbx_description
1 polymer ?
#
loop_
_entity_poly.entity_id
_entity_poly.type
_entity_poly.pdbx_seq_one_letter_code
_entity_poly.pdbx_strand_id
1 'polypeptide(L)'
;MLKQNKQSLRALSILLGVTFGAGIFGVPYTIAKSGWILGIIYFIVLGIIILLIHLMYGEITLRSKEKHRLPGFVSKFIGPKYGNFVKFASTIGLWGALIAYVLIGGKFLYFISKPFLGGSEFL
;
A
#
# COMPACT_ATOMS: atom_id res chain seq x y z
N MET A 1 -29.92 1.48 7.02
CA MET A 1 -28.77 1.16 7.91
C MET A 1 -27.97 -0.06 7.45
N LEU A 2 -28.55 -1.25 7.22
CA LEU A 2 -27.79 -2.47 6.86
C LEU A 2 -26.94 -2.37 5.57
N LYS A 3 -27.41 -1.64 4.55
CA LYS A 3 -26.70 -1.47 3.26
C LYS A 3 -25.47 -0.58 3.37
N GLN A 4 -25.52 0.45 4.23
CA GLN A 4 -24.41 1.37 4.48
C GLN A 4 -23.28 0.66 5.25
N ASN A 5 -23.65 -0.19 6.22
CA ASN A 5 -22.68 -0.99 6.98
C ASN A 5 -21.90 -1.98 6.08
N LYS A 6 -22.57 -2.62 5.12
CA LYS A 6 -21.91 -3.49 4.13
C LYS A 6 -20.94 -2.72 3.20
N GLN A 7 -21.25 -1.48 2.84
CA GLN A 7 -20.38 -0.66 1.99
C GLN A 7 -19.14 -0.18 2.74
N SER A 8 -19.31 0.27 3.99
CA SER A 8 -18.19 0.65 4.86
C SER A 8 -17.25 -0.52 5.15
N LEU A 9 -17.81 -1.71 5.40
CA LEU A 9 -16.99 -2.91 5.59
C LEU A 9 -16.18 -3.26 4.34
N ARG A 10 -16.78 -3.19 3.15
CA ARG A 10 -16.07 -3.42 1.88
C ARG A 10 -14.94 -2.39 1.67
N ALA A 11 -15.22 -1.11 1.93
CA ALA A 11 -14.21 -0.07 1.82
C ALA A 11 -13.05 -0.29 2.79
N LEU A 12 -13.36 -0.67 4.04
CA LEU A 12 -12.35 -1.02 5.03
C LEU A 12 -11.52 -2.23 4.59
N SER A 13 -12.15 -3.31 4.11
CA SER A 13 -11.43 -4.50 3.62
C SER A 13 -10.49 -4.18 2.48
N ILE A 14 -10.91 -3.33 1.53
CA ILE A 14 -10.04 -2.88 0.42
C ILE A 14 -8.87 -2.06 0.98
N LEU A 15 -9.14 -1.11 1.88
CA LEU A 15 -8.09 -0.28 2.48
C LEU A 15 -7.06 -1.12 3.22
N LEU A 16 -7.51 -2.05 4.06
CA LEU A 16 -6.63 -2.97 4.80
C LEU A 16 -5.83 -3.85 3.84
N GLY A 17 -6.46 -4.42 2.82
CA GLY A 17 -5.79 -5.29 1.84
C GLY A 17 -4.73 -4.58 1.00
N VAL A 18 -4.94 -3.30 0.66
CA VAL A 18 -3.94 -2.51 -0.08
C VAL A 18 -2.83 -1.98 0.85
N THR A 19 -3.14 -1.77 2.13
CA THR A 19 -2.17 -1.27 3.13
C THR A 19 -1.25 -2.37 3.64
N PHE A 20 -1.81 -3.53 3.99
CA PHE A 20 -1.06 -4.71 4.42
C PHE A 20 -0.51 -5.45 3.21
N GLY A 21 0.53 -4.87 2.62
CA GLY A 21 1.26 -5.45 1.51
C GLY A 21 2.49 -6.26 1.92
N ALA A 22 3.28 -6.66 0.93
CA ALA A 22 4.48 -7.46 1.14
C ALA A 22 5.55 -6.80 2.03
N GLY A 23 5.49 -5.46 2.20
CA GLY A 23 6.40 -4.72 3.08
C GLY A 23 6.32 -5.14 4.56
N ILE A 24 5.18 -5.68 5.02
CA ILE A 24 5.03 -6.12 6.42
C ILE A 24 6.03 -7.22 6.79
N PHE A 25 6.43 -8.07 5.83
CA PHE A 25 7.38 -9.15 6.04
C PHE A 25 8.81 -8.65 6.28
N GLY A 26 9.13 -7.42 5.86
CA GLY A 26 10.43 -6.79 6.14
C GLY A 26 10.53 -6.14 7.52
N VAL A 27 9.40 -5.79 8.13
CA VAL A 27 9.36 -5.05 9.40
C VAL A 27 10.07 -5.80 10.53
N PRO A 28 9.81 -7.10 10.79
CA PRO A 28 10.50 -7.84 11.85
C PRO A 28 12.02 -7.85 11.68
N TYR A 29 12.51 -8.01 10.45
CA TYR A 29 13.95 -8.00 10.16
C TYR A 29 14.58 -6.63 10.47
N THR A 30 13.92 -5.55 10.06
CA THR A 30 14.41 -4.19 10.37
C THR A 30 14.42 -3.90 11.86
N ILE A 31 13.42 -4.36 12.61
CA ILE A 31 13.34 -4.20 14.06
C ILE A 31 14.42 -5.06 14.76
N ALA A 32 14.65 -6.28 14.29
CA ALA A 32 15.70 -7.15 14.83
C ALA A 32 17.10 -6.54 14.65
N LYS A 33 17.31 -5.75 13.57
CA LYS A 33 18.58 -5.07 13.30
C LYS A 33 18.73 -3.71 13.99
N SER A 34 17.66 -2.92 14.07
CA SER A 34 17.70 -1.55 14.63
C SER A 34 17.34 -1.48 16.12
N GLY A 35 16.74 -2.53 16.67
CA GLY A 35 16.21 -2.55 18.03
C GLY A 35 14.74 -2.14 18.09
N TRP A 36 14.02 -2.71 19.06
CA TRP A 36 12.57 -2.55 19.21
C TRP A 36 12.15 -1.10 19.51
N ILE A 37 12.97 -0.34 20.23
CA ILE A 37 12.70 1.07 20.57
C ILE A 37 12.59 1.93 19.31
N LEU A 38 13.60 1.85 18.44
CA LEU A 38 13.59 2.57 17.16
C LEU A 38 12.43 2.08 16.28
N GLY A 39 12.17 0.77 16.26
CA GLY A 39 11.02 0.20 15.56
C GLY A 39 9.69 0.83 15.96
N ILE A 40 9.41 0.97 17.25
CA ILE A 40 8.17 1.59 17.76
C ILE A 40 8.12 3.08 17.41
N ILE A 41 9.22 3.81 17.57
CA ILE A 41 9.28 5.24 17.22
C ILE A 41 8.92 5.43 15.74
N TYR A 42 9.56 4.69 14.84
CA TYR A 42 9.24 4.76 13.41
C TYR A 42 7.80 4.38 13.12
N PHE A 43 7.29 3.32 13.76
CA PHE A 43 5.91 2.89 13.56
C PHE A 43 4.89 3.97 13.95
N ILE A 44 5.08 4.61 15.11
CA ILE A 44 4.19 5.68 15.59
C ILE A 44 4.29 6.90 14.67
N VAL A 45 5.50 7.37 14.37
CA VAL A 45 5.71 8.58 13.57
C VAL A 45 5.16 8.40 12.15
N LEU A 46 5.52 7.30 11.48
CA LEU A 46 5.03 7.01 10.13
C LEU A 46 3.52 6.74 10.14
N GLY A 47 3.01 6.08 11.18
CA GLY A 47 1.58 5.85 11.37
C GLY A 47 0.79 7.16 11.44
N ILE A 48 1.26 8.13 12.22
CA ILE A 48 0.64 9.47 12.32
C ILE A 48 0.70 10.19 10.97
N ILE A 49 1.85 10.17 10.29
CA ILE A 49 1.99 10.80 8.96
C ILE A 49 1.00 10.21 7.96
N ILE A 50 0.92 8.88 7.89
CA ILE A 50 0.01 8.17 6.97
C ILE A 50 -1.45 8.44 7.34
N LEU A 51 -1.79 8.49 8.63
CA LEU A 51 -3.12 8.85 9.11
C LEU A 51 -3.52 10.25 8.64
N LEU A 52 -2.65 11.24 8.82
CA LEU A 52 -2.90 12.61 8.37
C LEU A 52 -3.10 12.68 6.85
N ILE A 53 -2.28 11.98 6.07
CA ILE A 53 -2.42 11.91 4.60
C ILE A 53 -3.80 11.33 4.21
N HIS A 54 -4.25 10.27 4.88
CA HIS A 54 -5.57 9.67 4.60
C HIS A 54 -6.72 10.60 4.98
N LEU A 55 -6.63 11.33 6.09
CA LEU A 55 -7.63 12.32 6.48
C LEU A 55 -7.71 13.46 5.46
N MET A 56 -6.56 13.98 5.02
CA MET A 56 -6.51 15.01 3.96
C MET A 56 -7.11 14.49 2.64
N TYR A 57 -6.80 13.25 2.25
CA TYR A 57 -7.35 12.64 1.05
C TYR A 57 -8.87 12.40 1.16
N GLY A 58 -9.35 12.03 2.36
CA GLY A 58 -10.76 11.90 2.68
C GLY A 58 -11.51 13.22 2.51
N GLU A 59 -10.96 14.32 3.04
CA GLU A 59 -11.54 15.66 2.92
C GLU A 59 -11.67 16.11 1.45
N ILE A 60 -10.62 15.89 0.65
CA ILE A 60 -10.63 16.19 -0.79
C ILE A 60 -11.72 15.37 -1.50
N THR A 61 -11.85 14.09 -1.13
CA THR A 61 -12.84 13.19 -1.73
C THR A 61 -14.26 13.59 -1.36
N LEU A 62 -14.51 14.00 -0.11
CA LEU A 62 -15.83 14.45 0.36
C LEU A 62 -16.26 15.79 -0.27
N ARG A 63 -15.30 16.70 -0.54
CA ARG A 63 -15.56 17.99 -1.18
C ARG A 63 -15.73 17.91 -2.70
N SER A 64 -15.32 16.82 -3.34
CA SER A 64 -15.44 16.66 -4.79
C SER A 64 -16.70 15.89 -5.17
N LYS A 65 -17.51 16.48 -6.06
CA LYS A 65 -18.69 15.80 -6.65
C LYS A 65 -18.32 14.62 -7.56
N GLU A 66 -17.11 14.64 -8.13
CA GLU A 66 -16.62 13.63 -9.06
C GLU A 66 -15.62 12.68 -8.38
N LYS A 67 -15.69 11.41 -8.78
CA LYS A 67 -14.77 10.36 -8.32
C LYS A 67 -13.49 10.39 -9.15
N HIS A 68 -12.39 10.77 -8.51
CA HIS A 68 -11.06 10.77 -9.11
C HIS A 68 -10.10 9.91 -8.29
N ARG A 69 -9.07 9.35 -8.94
CA ARG A 69 -7.88 8.85 -8.23
C ARG A 69 -6.96 10.04 -7.90
N LEU A 70 -5.94 9.83 -7.06
CA LEU A 70 -5.00 10.89 -6.68
C LEU A 70 -4.49 11.74 -7.87
N PRO A 71 -4.07 11.18 -9.02
CA PRO A 71 -3.65 11.99 -10.17
C PRO A 71 -4.76 12.91 -10.71
N GLY A 72 -6.02 12.45 -10.70
CA GLY A 72 -7.16 13.24 -11.15
C GLY A 72 -7.48 14.39 -10.19
N PHE A 73 -7.39 14.16 -8.88
CA PHE A 73 -7.51 15.23 -7.89
C PHE A 73 -6.39 16.26 -8.03
N VAL A 74 -5.14 15.82 -8.20
CA VAL A 74 -4.00 16.73 -8.42
C VAL A 74 -4.20 17.53 -9.71
N SER A 75 -4.65 16.89 -10.79
CA SER A 75 -4.96 17.57 -12.04
C SER A 75 -6.01 18.67 -11.85
N LYS A 76 -7.06 18.38 -11.08
CA LYS A 76 -8.18 19.29 -10.82
C LYS A 76 -7.82 20.48 -9.92
N PHE A 77 -7.05 20.25 -8.85
CA PHE A 77 -6.78 21.28 -7.84
C PHE A 77 -5.45 22.02 -8.03
N ILE A 78 -4.46 21.41 -8.66
CA ILE A 78 -3.11 21.98 -8.83
C ILE A 78 -2.81 22.23 -10.31
N GLY A 79 -3.32 21.38 -11.20
CA GLY A 79 -3.24 21.57 -12.65
C GLY A 79 -2.75 20.33 -13.39
N PRO A 80 -2.98 20.27 -14.72
CA PRO A 80 -2.82 19.06 -15.52
C PRO A 80 -1.37 18.57 -15.60
N LYS A 81 -0.38 19.47 -15.57
CA LYS A 81 1.05 19.11 -15.57
C LYS A 81 1.42 18.26 -14.36
N TYR A 82 0.98 18.66 -13.17
CA TYR A 82 1.23 17.93 -11.92
C TYR A 82 0.39 16.65 -11.85
N GLY A 83 -0.84 16.67 -12.37
CA GLY A 83 -1.66 15.48 -12.51
C GLY A 83 -0.97 14.40 -13.36
N ASN A 84 -0.38 14.79 -14.49
CA ASN A 84 0.37 13.88 -15.35
C ASN A 84 1.64 13.35 -14.69
N PHE A 85 2.37 14.18 -13.95
CA PHE A 85 3.54 13.74 -13.17
C PHE A 85 3.14 12.68 -12.13
N VAL A 86 2.10 12.94 -11.33
CA VAL A 86 1.61 11.99 -10.32
C VAL A 86 1.07 10.72 -10.97
N LYS A 87 0.42 10.82 -12.14
CA LYS A 87 0.00 9.65 -12.93
C LYS A 87 1.18 8.79 -13.33
N PHE A 88 2.25 9.41 -13.85
CA PHE A 88 3.47 8.72 -14.23
C PHE A 88 4.15 8.04 -13.03
N ALA A 89 4.36 8.79 -11.94
CA ALA A 89 4.95 8.27 -10.71
C ALA A 89 4.14 7.11 -10.11
N SER A 90 2.81 7.24 -10.06
CA SER A 90 1.90 6.19 -9.57
C SER A 90 1.96 4.94 -10.44
N THR A 91 2.14 5.11 -11.75
CA THR A 91 2.24 3.99 -12.69
C THR A 91 3.53 3.22 -12.44
N ILE A 92 4.68 3.90 -12.44
CA ILE A 92 5.97 3.26 -12.14
C ILE A 92 5.98 2.60 -10.76
N GLY A 93 5.42 3.28 -9.76
CA GLY A 93 5.29 2.71 -8.42
C GLY A 93 4.46 1.43 -8.40
N LEU A 94 3.36 1.37 -9.16
CA LEU A 94 2.56 0.15 -9.29
C LEU A 94 3.34 -0.97 -9.98
N TRP A 95 4.07 -0.66 -11.06
CA TRP A 95 4.94 -1.64 -11.74
C TRP A 95 6.01 -2.21 -10.80
N GLY A 96 6.71 -1.35 -10.06
CA GLY A 96 7.71 -1.79 -9.07
C GLY A 96 7.10 -2.63 -7.95
N ALA A 97 5.91 -2.25 -7.45
CA ALA A 97 5.20 -3.05 -6.47
C ALA A 97 4.84 -4.44 -7.00
N LEU A 98 4.31 -4.54 -8.24
CA LEU A 98 3.98 -5.82 -8.85
C LEU A 98 5.19 -6.75 -8.98
N ILE A 99 6.36 -6.20 -9.35
CA ILE A 99 7.61 -6.97 -9.39
C ILE A 99 7.95 -7.51 -8.00
N ALA A 100 7.90 -6.67 -6.97
CA ALA A 100 8.16 -7.10 -5.59
C ALA A 100 7.16 -8.19 -5.13
N TYR A 101 5.88 -8.07 -5.49
CA TYR A 101 4.86 -9.08 -5.20
C TYR A 101 5.13 -10.41 -5.90
N VAL A 102 5.55 -10.40 -7.17
CA VAL A 102 5.89 -11.62 -7.90
C VAL A 102 7.10 -12.31 -7.27
N LEU A 103 8.15 -11.55 -6.93
CA LEU A 103 9.36 -12.10 -6.31
C LEU A 103 9.07 -12.72 -4.93
N ILE A 104 8.38 -11.98 -4.07
CA ILE A 104 8.04 -12.44 -2.72
C ILE A 104 7.05 -13.61 -2.78
N GLY A 105 6.06 -13.53 -3.66
CA GLY A 105 5.10 -14.60 -3.91
C GLY A 105 5.78 -15.89 -4.38
N GLY A 106 6.71 -15.78 -5.33
CA GLY A 106 7.51 -16.92 -5.80
C GLY A 106 8.33 -17.57 -4.69
N LYS A 107 8.96 -16.76 -3.82
CA LYS A 107 9.72 -17.25 -2.66
C LYS A 107 8.84 -17.98 -1.65
N PHE A 108 7.65 -17.44 -1.34
CA PHE A 108 6.71 -18.12 -0.46
C PHE A 108 6.18 -19.42 -1.07
N LEU A 109 5.86 -19.42 -2.37
CA LEU A 109 5.44 -20.62 -3.07
C LEU A 109 6.53 -21.70 -3.01
N TYR A 110 7.79 -21.33 -3.26
CA TYR A 110 8.94 -22.21 -3.13
C TYR A 110 9.05 -22.79 -1.71
N PHE A 111 8.96 -21.97 -0.66
CA PHE A 111 9.06 -22.48 0.71
C PHE A 111 7.95 -23.48 1.08
N ILE A 112 6.74 -23.30 0.54
CA ILE A 112 5.62 -24.21 0.77
C ILE A 112 5.77 -25.49 -0.07
N SER A 113 6.25 -25.38 -1.31
CA SER A 113 6.31 -26.51 -2.25
C SER A 113 7.60 -27.34 -2.15
N LYS A 114 8.69 -26.77 -1.65
CA LYS A 114 10.01 -27.42 -1.52
C LYS A 114 9.95 -28.80 -0.84
N PRO A 115 9.20 -29.02 0.26
CA PRO A 115 9.12 -30.34 0.89
C PRO A 115 8.52 -31.42 -0.01
N PHE A 116 7.74 -31.05 -1.02
CA PHE A 116 7.02 -31.97 -1.90
C PHE A 116 7.65 -32.10 -3.29
N LEU A 117 8.16 -31.00 -3.85
CA LEU A 117 8.64 -30.93 -5.23
C LEU A 117 10.16 -30.80 -5.35
N GLY A 118 10.87 -30.52 -4.26
CA GLY A 118 12.30 -30.20 -4.31
C GLY A 118 12.58 -28.91 -5.09
N GLY A 119 13.72 -28.86 -5.79
CA GLY A 119 14.10 -27.71 -6.64
C GLY A 119 14.85 -26.59 -5.91
N SER A 120 15.23 -25.55 -6.67
CA SER A 120 15.97 -24.40 -6.15
C SER A 120 15.15 -23.11 -6.26
N GLU A 121 15.51 -22.09 -5.48
CA GLU A 121 14.77 -20.82 -5.40
C GLU A 121 14.80 -20.03 -6.72
N PHE A 122 15.76 -20.31 -7.61
CA PHE A 122 15.99 -19.56 -8.86
C PHE A 122 16.15 -20.45 -10.12
N LEU A 123 16.11 -21.78 -9.98
CA LEU A 123 16.18 -22.80 -11.04
C LEU A 123 15.24 -23.97 -10.74
#